data_AF-A0A2S4Q0J6-F1
#
_entry.id   AF-A0A2S4Q0J6-F1
#
_cell.length_a   1.000
_cell.length_b   1.000
_cell.length_c   1.000
_cell.angle_alpha   90.00
_cell.angle_beta   90.00
_cell.angle_gamma   90.00
#
_symmetry.space_group_name_H-M   'P 1'
#
loop_
_entity.id
_entity.type
_entity.pdbx_description
1 polymer ?
#
loop_
_entity_poly.entity_id
_entity_poly.type
_entity_poly.pdbx_seq_one_letter_code
_entity_poly.pdbx_strand_id
1 'polypeptide(L)'
;MGQYRFEIGGLTIFLLSLLKLRSFIIKRRKENAAIPSLVSTTLERLTKQAILHQENKSIDRWISIGQLRDDVLRNEHSIDRRESVWRKVRIVIETNSNVRSSQKEDRNGEVSRVWEWIGALESAY
;
A
#
# COMPACT_ATOMS: atom_id res chain seq x y z
N MET A 1 -10.01 -23.29 -50.79
CA MET A 1 -10.47 -23.29 -49.38
C MET A 1 -9.38 -23.04 -48.33
N GLY A 2 -8.10 -22.83 -48.69
CA GLY A 2 -7.01 -22.66 -47.70
C GLY A 2 -6.71 -21.22 -47.25
N GLN A 3 -7.07 -20.20 -48.03
CA GLN A 3 -6.66 -18.81 -47.76
C GLN A 3 -7.42 -18.18 -46.57
N TYR A 4 -8.73 -18.39 -46.49
CA TYR A 4 -9.56 -17.84 -45.41
C TYR A 4 -9.24 -18.39 -44.01
N ARG A 5 -8.58 -19.55 -43.91
CA ARG A 5 -8.27 -20.19 -42.62
C ARG A 5 -7.21 -19.41 -41.84
N PHE A 6 -6.24 -18.80 -42.53
CA PHE A 6 -5.20 -17.98 -41.93
C PHE A 6 -5.73 -16.60 -41.52
N GLU A 7 -6.61 -16.01 -42.34
CA GLU A 7 -7.26 -14.72 -42.02
C GLU A 7 -8.17 -14.82 -40.80
N ILE A 8 -9.02 -15.87 -40.73
CA ILE A 8 -9.91 -16.10 -39.59
C ILE A 8 -9.09 -16.38 -38.32
N GLY A 9 -8.00 -17.15 -38.42
CA GLY A 9 -7.09 -17.41 -37.30
C GLY A 9 -6.41 -16.15 -36.77
N GLY A 10 -5.93 -15.29 -37.66
CA GLY A 10 -5.35 -13.99 -37.30
C GLY A 10 -6.34 -13.08 -36.58
N LEU A 11 -7.57 -13.00 -37.10
CA LEU A 11 -8.66 -12.22 -36.49
C LEU A 11 -9.05 -12.76 -35.10
N THR A 12 -9.08 -14.08 -34.92
CA THR A 12 -9.40 -14.68 -33.61
C THR A 12 -8.31 -14.40 -32.59
N ILE A 13 -7.03 -14.54 -32.96
CA ILE A 13 -5.89 -14.23 -32.07
C ILE A 13 -5.89 -12.74 -31.71
N PHE A 14 -6.16 -11.86 -32.68
CA PHE A 14 -6.25 -10.43 -32.46
C PHE A 14 -7.40 -10.05 -31.52
N LEU A 15 -8.57 -10.67 -31.67
CA LEU A 15 -9.70 -10.42 -30.78
C LEU A 15 -9.40 -10.92 -29.36
N LEU A 16 -8.79 -12.11 -29.22
CA LEU A 16 -8.38 -12.66 -27.93
C LEU A 16 -7.31 -11.79 -27.25
N SER A 17 -6.37 -11.22 -28.01
CA SER A 17 -5.33 -10.34 -27.46
C SER A 17 -5.93 -9.02 -26.95
N LEU A 18 -6.88 -8.43 -27.67
CA LEU A 18 -7.62 -7.25 -27.22
C LEU A 18 -8.41 -7.50 -25.94
N LEU A 19 -9.07 -8.65 -25.82
CA LEU A 19 -9.80 -9.04 -24.61
C LEU A 19 -8.87 -9.19 -23.40
N LYS A 20 -7.75 -9.90 -23.58
CA LYS A 20 -6.72 -10.07 -22.53
C LYS A 20 -6.14 -8.72 -22.09
N LEU A 21 -5.83 -7.83 -23.03
CA LEU A 21 -5.32 -6.50 -22.74
C LEU A 21 -6.33 -5.66 -21.95
N ARG A 22 -7.60 -5.66 -22.35
CA ARG A 22 -8.67 -4.97 -21.61
C ARG A 22 -8.82 -5.52 -20.18
N SER A 23 -8.87 -6.84 -20.02
CA SER A 23 -8.95 -7.45 -18.69
C SER A 23 -7.75 -7.09 -17.81
N PHE A 24 -6.55 -7.03 -18.37
CA PHE A 24 -5.35 -6.62 -17.65
C PHE A 24 -5.42 -5.17 -17.17
N ILE A 25 -5.87 -4.24 -18.03
CA ILE A 25 -6.03 -2.83 -17.68
C ILE A 25 -7.09 -2.65 -16.58
N ILE A 26 -8.24 -3.33 -16.69
CA ILE A 26 -9.32 -3.22 -15.70
C ILE A 26 -8.88 -3.79 -14.35
N LYS A 27 -8.17 -4.93 -14.33
CA LYS A 27 -7.61 -5.50 -13.09
C LYS A 27 -6.66 -4.51 -12.41
N ARG A 28 -5.74 -3.91 -13.16
CA ARG A 28 -4.81 -2.89 -12.64
C ARG A 28 -5.53 -1.65 -12.09
N ARG A 29 -6.59 -1.19 -12.76
CA ARG A 29 -7.40 -0.05 -12.27
C ARG A 29 -8.10 -0.37 -10.96
N LYS A 30 -8.70 -1.56 -10.84
CA LYS A 30 -9.34 -2.02 -9.60
C LYS A 30 -8.33 -2.19 -8.46
N GLU A 31 -7.14 -2.69 -8.75
CA GLU A 31 -6.04 -2.80 -7.77
C GLU A 31 -5.56 -1.43 -7.31
N ASN A 32 -5.45 -0.45 -8.21
CA ASN A 32 -5.01 0.89 -7.86
C ASN A 32 -6.05 1.68 -7.04
N ALA A 33 -7.34 1.35 -7.18
CA ALA A 33 -8.42 2.03 -6.45
C ALA A 33 -8.33 1.83 -4.92
N ALA A 34 -7.69 0.75 -4.45
CA ALA A 34 -7.51 0.50 -3.02
C ALA A 34 -6.39 1.36 -2.39
N ILE A 35 -5.42 1.82 -3.19
CA ILE A 35 -4.22 2.49 -2.67
C ILE A 35 -4.56 3.77 -1.87
N PRO A 36 -5.39 4.70 -2.35
CA PRO A 36 -5.70 5.92 -1.60
C PRO A 36 -6.35 5.63 -0.24
N SER A 37 -7.23 4.62 -0.17
CA SER A 37 -7.85 4.19 1.07
C SER A 37 -6.82 3.62 2.05
N LEU A 38 -5.90 2.77 1.59
CA LEU A 38 -4.85 2.20 2.43
C LEU A 38 -3.85 3.25 2.92
N VAL A 39 -3.52 4.23 2.07
CA VAL A 39 -2.73 5.41 2.47
C VAL A 39 -3.46 6.18 3.57
N SER A 40 -4.75 6.47 3.40
CA SER A 40 -5.56 7.15 4.40
C SER A 40 -5.55 6.41 5.74
N THR A 41 -5.79 5.10 5.74
CA THR A 41 -5.75 4.28 6.95
C THR A 41 -4.36 4.29 7.59
N THR A 42 -3.29 4.22 6.80
CA THR A 42 -1.91 4.26 7.32
C THR A 42 -1.61 5.60 8.00
N LEU A 43 -2.01 6.72 7.39
CA LEU A 43 -1.84 8.05 7.97
C LEU A 43 -2.65 8.21 9.25
N GLU A 44 -3.90 7.74 9.26
CA GLU A 44 -4.74 7.76 10.45
C GLU A 44 -4.11 6.99 11.62
N ARG A 45 -3.53 5.80 11.34
CA ARG A 45 -2.80 5.01 12.35
C ARG A 45 -1.58 5.76 12.90
N LEU A 46 -0.79 6.39 12.03
CA LEU A 46 0.38 7.17 12.44
C LEU A 46 0.00 8.38 13.30
N THR A 47 -1.05 9.13 12.90
CA THR A 47 -1.56 10.26 13.66
C THR A 47 -2.09 9.79 15.02
N LYS A 48 -2.87 8.70 15.05
CA LYS A 48 -3.39 8.13 16.30
C LYS A 48 -2.26 7.72 17.25
N GLN A 49 -1.20 7.10 16.74
CA GLN A 49 -0.04 6.73 17.56
C GLN A 49 0.64 7.97 18.15
N ALA A 50 0.80 9.03 17.35
CA ALA A 50 1.40 10.26 17.83
C ALA A 50 0.54 10.95 18.92
N ILE A 51 -0.79 10.88 18.82
CA ILE A 51 -1.72 11.33 19.87
C ILE A 51 -1.58 10.45 21.12
N LEU A 52 -1.59 9.12 20.99
CA LEU A 52 -1.43 8.21 22.12
C LEU A 52 -0.11 8.41 22.85
N HIS A 53 0.99 8.63 22.13
CA HIS A 53 2.28 9.01 22.72
C HIS A 53 2.23 10.40 23.38
N GLN A 54 1.43 11.34 22.87
CA GLN A 54 1.25 12.65 23.50
C GLN A 54 0.57 12.52 24.86
N GLU A 55 -0.47 11.71 24.94
CA GLU A 55 -1.22 11.40 26.18
C GLU A 55 -0.39 10.55 27.15
N ASN A 56 0.34 9.57 26.64
CA ASN A 56 1.14 8.65 27.43
C ASN A 56 2.55 8.45 26.83
N LYS A 57 3.56 9.07 27.47
CA LYS A 57 4.97 8.99 27.04
C LYS A 57 5.60 7.61 27.12
N SER A 58 4.95 6.63 27.75
CA SER A 58 5.42 5.24 27.78
C SER A 58 5.10 4.45 26.51
N ILE A 59 4.18 4.96 25.67
CA ILE A 59 3.84 4.41 24.37
C ILE A 59 4.79 5.02 23.35
N ASP A 60 5.37 4.22 22.46
CA ASP A 60 6.28 4.69 21.42
C ASP A 60 5.57 5.58 20.38
N ARG A 61 6.20 6.67 19.95
CA ARG A 61 5.63 7.60 18.95
C ARG A 61 5.58 7.00 17.54
N TRP A 62 6.43 6.01 17.30
CA TRP A 62 6.66 5.40 16.00
C TRP A 62 5.93 4.06 15.91
N ILE A 63 5.70 3.61 14.68
CA ILE A 63 5.22 2.25 14.40
C ILE A 63 6.18 1.60 13.38
N SER A 64 6.49 0.32 13.58
CA SER A 64 7.25 -0.45 12.60
C SER A 64 6.52 -0.52 11.26
N ILE A 65 7.27 -0.33 10.17
CA ILE A 65 6.73 -0.43 8.79
C ILE A 65 6.18 -1.84 8.54
N GLY A 66 6.80 -2.87 9.13
CA GLY A 66 6.32 -4.25 9.05
C GLY A 66 4.96 -4.42 9.74
N GLN A 67 4.83 -3.91 10.97
CA GLN A 67 3.56 -3.95 11.72
C GLN A 67 2.45 -3.18 10.99
N LEU A 68 2.73 -1.99 10.46
CA LEU A 68 1.76 -1.21 9.68
C LEU A 68 1.29 -1.94 8.43
N ARG A 69 2.22 -2.55 7.68
CA ARG A 69 1.87 -3.37 6.52
C ARG A 69 0.90 -4.47 6.90
N ASP A 70 1.21 -5.14 8.00
CA ASP A 70 0.51 -6.34 8.41
C ASP A 70 -0.89 -6.01 8.98
N ASP A 71 -1.05 -4.87 9.65
CA ASP A 71 -2.36 -4.35 10.09
C ASP A 71 -3.20 -3.83 8.91
N VAL A 72 -2.64 -2.94 8.08
CA VAL A 72 -3.37 -2.28 6.98
C VAL A 72 -3.77 -3.26 5.88
N LEU A 73 -2.96 -4.31 5.66
CA LEU A 73 -3.22 -5.34 4.65
C LEU A 73 -3.74 -6.65 5.25
N ARG A 74 -4.31 -6.62 6.46
CA ARG A 74 -4.82 -7.82 7.15
C ARG A 74 -5.86 -8.61 6.34
N ASN A 75 -6.63 -7.92 5.50
CA ASN A 75 -7.67 -8.51 4.66
C ASN A 75 -7.17 -8.93 3.25
N GLU A 76 -5.90 -8.69 2.93
CA GLU A 76 -5.30 -9.11 1.65
C GLU A 76 -4.58 -10.45 1.82
N HIS A 77 -5.17 -11.49 1.23
CA HIS A 77 -4.69 -12.87 1.35
C HIS A 77 -3.70 -13.27 0.25
N SER A 78 -3.60 -12.50 -0.84
CA SER A 78 -2.61 -12.76 -1.89
C SER A 78 -1.26 -12.12 -1.53
N ILE A 79 -0.23 -12.95 -1.37
CA ILE A 79 1.14 -12.51 -1.05
C ILE A 79 1.67 -11.55 -2.12
N ASP A 80 1.55 -11.91 -3.40
CA ASP A 80 2.02 -11.08 -4.51
C ASP A 80 1.32 -9.72 -4.55
N ARG A 81 0.01 -9.71 -4.28
CA ARG A 81 -0.79 -8.49 -4.26
C ARG A 81 -0.45 -7.62 -3.05
N ARG A 82 -0.27 -8.22 -1.88
CA ARG A 82 0.15 -7.54 -0.65
C ARG A 82 1.44 -6.77 -0.86
N GLU A 83 2.47 -7.42 -1.42
CA GLU A 83 3.75 -6.77 -1.69
C GLU A 83 3.63 -5.68 -2.76
N SER A 84 2.87 -5.95 -3.84
CA SER A 84 2.65 -4.97 -4.92
C SER A 84 1.93 -3.70 -4.46
N VAL A 85 0.87 -3.85 -3.66
CA VAL A 85 0.08 -2.74 -3.12
C VAL A 85 0.89 -2.01 -2.04
N TRP A 86 1.54 -2.73 -1.13
CA TRP A 86 2.33 -2.12 -0.06
C TRP A 86 3.45 -1.24 -0.59
N ARG A 87 4.15 -1.67 -1.64
CA ARG A 87 5.19 -0.86 -2.29
C ARG A 87 4.68 0.50 -2.76
N LYS A 88 3.46 0.54 -3.32
CA LYS A 88 2.85 1.79 -3.79
C LYS A 88 2.41 2.67 -2.62
N VAL A 89 1.80 2.08 -1.59
CA VAL A 89 1.46 2.80 -0.35
C VAL A 89 2.71 3.42 0.27
N ARG A 90 3.80 2.64 0.37
CA ARG A 90 5.08 3.09 0.91
C ARG A 90 5.62 4.33 0.20
N ILE A 91 5.66 4.32 -1.13
CA ILE A 91 6.13 5.46 -1.92
C ILE A 91 5.34 6.74 -1.59
N VAL A 92 4.02 6.63 -1.50
CA VAL A 92 3.15 7.78 -1.18
C VAL A 92 3.39 8.27 0.24
N ILE A 93 3.50 7.37 1.22
CA ILE A 93 3.73 7.71 2.63
C ILE A 93 5.11 8.36 2.83
N GLU A 94 6.18 7.81 2.23
CA GLU A 94 7.55 8.35 2.35
C GLU A 94 7.71 9.72 1.67
N THR A 95 6.82 10.06 0.73
CA THR A 95 6.79 11.40 0.11
C THR A 95 6.05 12.43 0.97
N ASN A 96 5.29 11.99 1.98
CA ASN A 96 4.56 12.88 2.87
C ASN A 96 5.51 13.55 3.87
N SER A 97 5.61 14.88 3.83
CA SER A 97 6.48 15.67 4.71
C SER A 97 6.14 15.58 6.19
N ASN A 98 4.90 15.17 6.53
CA ASN A 98 4.47 14.97 7.91
C ASN A 98 4.85 13.59 8.46
N VAL A 99 5.46 12.72 7.65
CA VAL A 99 5.92 11.40 8.06
C VAL A 99 7.45 11.37 8.04
N ARG A 100 8.06 10.95 9.14
CA ARG A 100 9.50 10.73 9.21
C ARG A 100 9.82 9.23 9.19
N SER A 101 10.79 8.86 8.36
CA SER A 101 11.37 7.52 8.34
C SER A 101 12.62 7.47 9.20
N SER A 102 12.74 6.46 10.06
CA SER A 102 13.94 6.21 10.85
C SER A 102 14.16 4.72 11.11
N GLN A 103 15.32 4.36 11.65
CA GLN A 103 15.59 3.03 12.19
C GLN A 103 15.55 3.12 13.72
N LYS A 104 14.82 2.20 14.35
CA LYS A 104 14.69 2.14 15.81
C LYS A 104 14.88 0.70 16.27
N GLU A 105 15.50 0.57 17.42
CA GLU A 105 15.60 -0.69 18.15
C GLU A 105 14.30 -0.87 18.94
N ASP A 106 13.62 -1.98 18.70
CA ASP A 106 12.47 -2.39 19.49
C ASP A 106 12.92 -2.86 20.88
N ARG A 107 11.99 -3.03 21.82
CA ARG A 107 12.25 -3.49 23.20
C ARG A 107 12.95 -4.84 23.27
N ASN A 108 12.86 -5.63 22.20
CA ASN A 108 13.49 -6.94 22.06
C ASN A 108 14.93 -6.87 21.49
N GLY A 109 15.46 -5.67 21.24
CA GLY A 109 16.78 -5.48 20.61
C GLY A 109 16.77 -5.60 19.07
N GLU A 110 15.60 -5.77 18.45
CA GLU A 110 15.48 -5.87 17.00
C GLU A 110 15.45 -4.48 16.36
N VAL A 111 16.41 -4.18 15.50
CA VAL A 111 16.42 -2.93 14.74
C VAL A 111 15.49 -3.07 13.53
N SER A 112 14.46 -2.22 13.48
CA SER A 112 13.50 -2.18 12.37
C SER A 112 13.34 -0.77 11.82
N ARG A 113 12.88 -0.69 10.55
CA ARG A 113 12.48 0.59 9.96
C ARG A 113 11.09 0.97 10.47
N VAL A 114 10.96 2.23 10.86
CA VAL A 114 9.74 2.75 11.48
C VAL A 114 9.31 4.05 10.82
N TRP A 115 8.02 4.35 10.96
CA TRP A 115 7.45 5.64 10.63
C TRP A 115 6.89 6.32 11.87
N GLU A 116 7.06 7.63 11.92
CA GLU A 116 6.46 8.49 12.94
C GLU A 116 5.74 9.66 12.26
N TRP A 117 4.59 10.03 12.80
CA TRP A 117 3.93 11.29 12.43
C TRP A 117 4.59 12.46 13.17
N ILE A 118 5.04 13.45 12.41
CA ILE A 118 5.71 14.66 12.89
C ILE A 118 4.94 15.93 12.54
N GLY A 119 3.83 15.82 11.80
CA GLY A 119 2.96 16.94 11.47
C GLY A 119 2.24 17.49 12.70
N ALA A 120 1.60 18.65 12.53
CA ALA A 120 0.74 19.22 13.58
C ALA A 120 -0.32 18.18 13.98
N LEU A 121 -0.39 17.91 15.28
CA LEU A 121 -1.51 17.17 15.87
C LEU A 121 -2.58 18.20 16.12
N GLU A 122 -3.67 18.15 15.35
CA GLU A 122 -4.84 18.97 15.64
C GLU A 122 -5.38 18.46 16.98
N SER A 123 -5.11 19.23 18.04
CA SER A 123 -5.72 18.99 19.35
C SER A 123 -7.19 19.26 19.15
N ALA A 124 -8.00 18.21 18.96
CA ALA A 124 -9.44 18.32 19.06
C ALA A 124 -9.74 18.85 20.47
N TYR A 125 -10.04 20.15 20.56
CA TYR A 125 -10.58 20.79 21.74
C TYR A 125 -12.09 20.54 21.79
#